data_AF-A0A2X1SKT7-F1
#
_entry.id   AF-A0A2X1SKT7-F1
#
_cell.length_a   1.000
_cell.length_b   1.000
_cell.length_c   1.000
_cell.angle_alpha   90.00
_cell.angle_beta   90.00
_cell.angle_gamma   90.00
#
_symmetry.space_group_name_H-M   'P 1'
#
loop_
_entity.id
_entity.type
_entity.pdbx_description
1 polymer ?
#
loop_
_entity_poly.entity_id
_entity_poly.type
_entity_poly.pdbx_seq_one_letter_code
_entity_poly.pdbx_strand_id
1 'polypeptide(L)'
;MSPLTTSISETIDWLEGFLKTFKGTIIFISHDRSFIRNMATRIVDLDRGKLVTYPGNYDQYLLDKEEALRVEELQNAEFDRKLAQEEVWIRQGIKRAGPVTKAESAR
;
A
#
# COMPACT_ATOMS: atom_id res chain seq x y z
N MET A 1 0.06 47.52 -8.03
CA MET A 1 -0.47 46.19 -8.35
C MET A 1 -1.93 46.16 -7.94
N SER A 2 -2.83 45.83 -8.87
CA SER A 2 -4.28 45.81 -8.61
C SER A 2 -4.64 44.67 -7.65
N PRO A 3 -5.56 44.84 -6.68
CA PRO A 3 -5.86 43.84 -5.65
C PRO A 3 -6.67 42.62 -6.13
N LEU A 4 -6.98 42.50 -7.42
CA LEU A 4 -8.05 41.60 -7.90
C LEU A 4 -7.59 40.38 -8.71
N THR A 5 -6.29 40.08 -8.78
CA THR A 5 -5.78 38.90 -9.51
C THR A 5 -4.64 38.20 -8.77
N THR A 6 -4.85 37.80 -7.51
CA THR A 6 -3.95 36.83 -6.87
C THR A 6 -4.22 35.47 -7.48
N SER A 7 -3.19 34.84 -8.03
CA SER A 7 -3.30 33.48 -8.57
C SER A 7 -3.56 32.48 -7.44
N ILE A 8 -4.24 31.37 -7.75
CA ILE A 8 -4.46 30.28 -6.78
C ILE A 8 -3.12 29.77 -6.24
N SER A 9 -2.07 29.73 -7.07
CA SER A 9 -0.72 29.34 -6.65
C SER A 9 -0.13 30.29 -5.62
N GLU A 10 -0.21 31.60 -5.85
CA GLU A 10 0.31 32.61 -4.91
C GLU A 10 -0.42 32.54 -3.55
N THR A 11 -1.71 32.18 -3.58
CA THR A 11 -2.51 31.99 -2.38
C THR A 11 -2.07 30.75 -1.60
N ILE A 12 -1.72 29.66 -2.30
CA ILE A 12 -1.18 28.44 -1.69
C ILE A 12 0.20 28.70 -1.08
N ASP A 13 1.08 29.42 -1.78
CA ASP A 13 2.43 29.74 -1.28
C ASP A 13 2.37 30.57 0.02
N TRP A 14 1.48 31.58 0.05
CA TRP A 14 1.23 32.35 1.28
C TRP A 14 0.70 31.46 2.41
N LEU A 15 -0.28 30.59 2.10
CA LEU A 15 -0.85 29.66 3.06
C LEU A 15 0.20 28.70 3.63
N GLU A 16 1.08 28.15 2.79
CA GLU A 16 2.20 27.32 3.24
C GLU A 16 3.09 28.07 4.24
N GLY A 17 3.47 29.31 3.89
CA GLY A 17 4.26 30.17 4.76
C GLY A 17 3.58 30.41 6.11
N PHE A 18 2.29 30.73 6.09
CA PHE A 18 1.49 30.93 7.30
C PHE A 18 1.44 29.66 8.16
N LEU A 19 1.11 28.50 7.56
CA LEU A 19 0.98 27.23 8.27
C LEU A 19 2.31 26.74 8.85
N LYS A 20 3.45 27.03 8.19
CA LYS A 20 4.79 26.72 8.73
C LYS A 20 5.12 27.48 10.02
N THR A 21 4.47 28.61 10.28
CA THR A 21 4.65 29.38 11.53
C THR A 21 3.78 28.89 12.69
N PHE A 22 2.79 28.03 12.40
CA PHE A 22 1.90 27.50 13.41
C PHE A 22 2.65 26.55 14.36
N LYS A 23 2.51 26.79 15.68
CA LYS A 23 3.27 26.05 16.71
C LYS A 23 2.64 24.71 17.14
N GLY A 24 1.55 24.30 16.51
CA GLY A 24 0.87 23.03 16.80
C GLY A 24 1.02 22.01 15.68
N THR A 25 0.38 20.86 15.86
CA THR A 25 0.30 19.83 14.82
C THR A 25 -0.83 20.16 13.86
N ILE A 26 -0.53 20.12 12.56
CA ILE A 26 -1.53 20.25 11.50
C ILE A 26 -1.73 18.87 10.88
N ILE A 27 -2.99 18.46 10.75
CA ILE A 27 -3.39 17.33 9.92
C ILE A 27 -4.13 17.92 8.73
N PHE A 28 -3.70 17.56 7.52
CA PHE A 28 -4.32 18.04 6.30
C PHE A 28 -4.46 16.91 5.30
N ILE A 29 -5.39 17.07 4.36
CA ILE A 29 -5.58 16.22 3.20
C ILE A 29 -5.55 17.14 1.99
N SER A 30 -4.72 16.82 1.00
CA SER A 30 -4.60 17.60 -0.22
C SER A 30 -4.40 16.68 -1.42
N HIS A 31 -4.86 17.13 -2.58
CA HIS A 31 -4.55 16.50 -3.87
C HIS A 31 -3.36 17.17 -4.57
N ASP A 32 -2.87 18.30 -4.05
CA ASP A 32 -1.69 18.99 -4.57
C ASP A 32 -0.40 18.35 -4.01
N ARG A 33 0.35 17.70 -4.91
CA ARG A 33 1.60 17.02 -4.56
C ARG A 33 2.70 17.97 -4.11
N SER A 34 2.75 19.20 -4.64
CA SER A 34 3.75 20.20 -4.26
C SER A 34 3.50 20.65 -2.82
N PHE A 35 2.24 20.95 -2.48
CA PHE A 35 1.85 21.29 -1.13
C PHE A 35 2.17 20.16 -0.13
N ILE A 36 1.80 18.92 -0.47
CA ILE A 36 2.11 17.75 0.38
C ILE A 36 3.62 17.62 0.57
N ARG A 37 4.41 17.72 -0.52
CA ARG A 37 5.88 17.64 -0.44
C ARG A 37 6.48 18.73 0.44
N ASN A 38 5.95 19.95 0.38
CA ASN A 38 6.46 21.11 1.11
C ASN A 38 6.06 21.15 2.60
N MET A 39 4.93 20.54 2.96
CA MET A 39 4.32 20.65 4.29
C MET A 39 4.39 19.36 5.12
N ALA A 40 4.37 18.19 4.49
CA ALA A 40 4.25 16.93 5.21
C ALA A 40 5.56 16.53 5.90
N THR A 41 5.46 16.20 7.19
CA THR A 41 6.55 15.64 8.01
C THR A 41 6.31 14.17 8.38
N ARG A 42 5.13 13.65 8.02
CA ARG A 42 4.68 12.27 8.14
C ARG A 42 3.52 12.06 7.18
N ILE A 43 3.49 10.92 6.51
CA ILE A 43 2.38 10.50 5.66
C ILE A 43 1.61 9.38 6.35
N VAL A 44 0.29 9.51 6.39
CA VAL A 44 -0.61 8.43 6.79
C VAL A 44 -1.34 7.99 5.52
N ASP A 45 -1.01 6.79 5.05
CA ASP A 45 -1.60 6.19 3.87
C ASP A 45 -2.78 5.30 4.28
N LEU A 46 -3.92 5.49 3.61
CA LEU A 46 -5.11 4.67 3.79
C LEU A 46 -5.31 3.82 2.53
N ASP A 47 -4.99 2.55 2.62
CA ASP A 47 -5.14 1.61 1.51
C ASP A 47 -5.95 0.39 1.95
N ARG A 48 -7.01 0.06 1.19
CA ARG A 48 -7.93 -1.08 1.45
C ARG A 48 -8.39 -1.19 2.91
N GLY A 49 -8.69 -0.05 3.54
CA GLY A 49 -9.15 0.03 4.93
C GLY A 49 -8.05 -0.14 5.99
N LYS A 50 -6.77 -0.20 5.59
CA LYS A 50 -5.61 -0.23 6.48
C LYS A 50 -4.93 1.13 6.48
N LEU A 51 -4.62 1.61 7.68
CA LEU A 51 -3.81 2.82 7.87
C LEU A 51 -2.36 2.40 8.11
N VAL A 52 -1.45 2.91 7.28
CA VAL A 52 -0.01 2.74 7.44
C VAL A 52 0.62 4.11 7.60
N THR A 53 1.51 4.24 8.58
CA THR A 53 2.19 5.50 8.87
C THR A 53 3.63 5.44 8.39
N TYR A 54 4.01 6.43 7.58
CA TYR A 54 5.36 6.61 7.06
C TYR A 54 5.96 7.88 7.68
N PRO A 55 7.00 7.76 8.52
CA PRO A 55 7.71 8.93 9.04
C PRO A 55 8.54 9.58 7.94
N GLY A 56 8.62 10.92 7.94
CA GLY A 56 9.42 11.66 6.97
C GLY A 56 8.57 12.42 5.95
N ASN A 57 9.27 13.00 4.97
CA ASN A 57 8.65 13.82 3.93
C ASN A 57 7.99 12.95 2.84
N TYR A 58 7.34 13.62 1.90
CA TYR A 58 6.63 12.95 0.80
C TYR A 58 7.56 12.11 -0.10
N ASP A 59 8.79 12.56 -0.36
CA ASP A 59 9.69 11.83 -1.25
C ASP A 59 10.20 10.54 -0.59
N GLN A 60 10.48 10.55 0.71
CA GLN A 60 10.79 9.34 1.47
C GLN A 60 9.61 8.37 1.47
N TYR A 61 8.38 8.89 1.66
CA TYR A 61 7.17 8.07 1.58
C TYR A 61 7.04 7.34 0.24
N LEU A 62 7.37 7.98 -0.89
CA LEU A 62 7.30 7.33 -2.20
C LEU A 62 8.27 6.14 -2.30
N LEU A 63 9.50 6.29 -1.79
CA LEU A 63 10.49 5.22 -1.77
C LEU A 63 10.03 4.06 -0.88
N ASP A 64 9.55 4.38 0.32
CA ASP A 64 9.08 3.36 1.28
C ASP A 64 7.86 2.61 0.74
N LYS A 65 6.95 3.33 0.08
CA LYS A 65 5.75 2.74 -0.54
C LYS A 65 6.11 1.83 -1.71
N GLU A 66 7.06 2.24 -2.55
CA GLU A 66 7.54 1.42 -3.67
C GLU A 66 8.16 0.10 -3.16
N GLU A 67 9.02 0.17 -2.15
CA GLU A 67 9.61 -1.03 -1.54
C GLU A 67 8.55 -1.93 -0.90
N ALA A 68 7.55 -1.35 -0.21
CA ALA A 68 6.45 -2.10 0.37
C ALA A 68 5.65 -2.88 -0.69
N LEU A 69 5.33 -2.23 -1.82
CA LEU A 69 4.63 -2.85 -2.95
C LEU A 69 5.47 -3.97 -3.56
N ARG A 70 6.78 -3.75 -3.74
CA ARG A 70 7.71 -4.77 -4.25
C ARG A 70 7.75 -6.01 -3.36
N VAL A 71 7.80 -5.82 -2.04
CA VAL A 71 7.77 -6.93 -1.07
C VAL A 71 6.44 -7.68 -1.12
N GLU A 72 5.32 -6.98 -1.24
CA GLU A 72 3.99 -7.58 -1.39
C GLU A 72 3.90 -8.43 -2.66
N GLU A 73 4.38 -7.93 -3.79
CA GLU A 73 4.40 -8.66 -5.07
C GLU A 73 5.21 -9.97 -4.96
N LEU A 74 6.40 -9.93 -4.33
CA LEU A 74 7.22 -11.12 -4.13
C LEU A 74 6.54 -12.16 -3.22
N GLN A 75 5.87 -11.70 -2.16
CA GLN A 75 5.13 -12.58 -1.26
C GLN A 75 3.95 -13.25 -1.97
N ASN A 76 3.22 -12.50 -2.79
CA ASN A 76 2.11 -13.02 -3.58
C ASN A 76 2.59 -14.06 -4.59
N ALA A 77 3.69 -13.80 -5.32
CA ALA A 77 4.27 -14.75 -6.26
C ALA A 77 4.74 -16.05 -5.57
N GLU A 78 5.36 -15.95 -4.39
CA GLU A 78 5.74 -17.11 -3.59
C GLU A 78 4.53 -17.91 -3.09
N PHE A 79 3.45 -17.22 -2.69
CA PHE A 79 2.20 -17.85 -2.29
C PHE A 79 1.56 -18.61 -3.46
N ASP A 80 1.44 -17.99 -4.63
CA ASP A 80 0.90 -18.60 -5.84
C ASP A 80 1.71 -19.84 -6.25
N ARG A 81 3.04 -19.77 -6.15
CA ARG A 81 3.92 -20.90 -6.45
C ARG A 81 3.67 -22.08 -5.49
N LYS A 82 3.49 -21.82 -4.20
CA LYS A 82 3.20 -22.86 -3.20
C LYS A 82 1.83 -23.49 -3.45
N LEU A 83 0.82 -22.66 -3.73
CA LEU A 83 -0.53 -23.13 -4.04
C LEU A 83 -0.52 -24.07 -5.26
N ALA A 84 0.20 -23.72 -6.33
CA ALA A 84 0.34 -24.56 -7.52
C ALA A 84 1.01 -25.92 -7.23
N GLN A 85 2.02 -25.95 -6.36
CA GLN A 85 2.67 -27.21 -5.94
C GLN A 85 1.71 -28.11 -5.15
N GLU A 86 0.94 -27.53 -4.23
CA GLU A 86 -0.05 -28.24 -3.43
C GLU A 86 -1.19 -28.82 -4.31
N GLU A 87 -1.67 -28.06 -5.31
CA GLU A 87 -2.67 -28.56 -6.26
C GLU A 87 -2.19 -29.79 -7.03
N VAL A 88 -0.92 -29.80 -7.47
CA VAL A 88 -0.32 -30.95 -8.15
C VAL A 88 -0.25 -32.16 -7.22
N TRP A 89 0.14 -31.96 -5.96
CA TRP A 89 0.20 -33.03 -4.96
C TRP A 89 -1.17 -33.64 -4.68
N ILE A 90 -2.21 -32.82 -4.51
CA ILE A 90 -3.59 -33.30 -4.28
C ILE A 90 -4.08 -34.12 -5.49
N ARG A 91 -3.88 -33.64 -6.73
CA ARG A 91 -4.26 -34.38 -7.94
C ARG A 91 -3.52 -35.70 -8.07
N GLN A 92 -2.26 -35.78 -7.67
CA GLN A 92 -1.49 -37.03 -7.67
C GLN A 92 -1.89 -37.99 -6.54
N GLY A 93 -2.24 -37.46 -5.36
CA GLY A 93 -2.74 -38.25 -4.23
C GLY A 93 -4.04 -38.99 -4.54
N ILE A 94 -4.98 -38.33 -5.24
CA ILE A 94 -6.24 -38.95 -5.69
C ILE A 94 -5.98 -40.07 -6.72
N LYS A 95 -4.92 -39.96 -7.54
CA LYS A 95 -4.54 -41.01 -8.52
C LYS A 95 -3.86 -42.23 -7.88
N ARG A 96 -3.24 -42.08 -6.71
CA ARG A 96 -2.61 -43.19 -5.95
C ARG A 96 -3.60 -43.95 -5.06
N ALA A 97 -4.72 -43.33 -4.69
CA ALA A 97 -5.89 -44.06 -4.22
C ALA A 97 -6.55 -44.75 -5.44
N GLY A 98 -5.99 -45.89 -5.85
CA GLY A 98 -6.69 -46.80 -6.76
C GLY A 98 -8.08 -47.14 -6.22
N PRO A 99 -9.04 -47.58 -7.06
CA PRO A 99 -10.38 -47.91 -6.60
C PRO A 99 -10.26 -48.86 -5.40
N VAL A 100 -10.85 -48.48 -4.26
CA VAL A 100 -10.99 -49.40 -3.13
C VAL A 100 -12.02 -50.44 -3.58
N THR A 101 -11.55 -51.41 -4.36
CA THR A 101 -12.26 -52.66 -4.59
C THR A 101 -12.36 -53.34 -3.23
N LYS A 102 -13.54 -53.18 -2.60
CA LYS A 102 -13.99 -54.10 -1.57
C LYS A 102 -14.14 -55.47 -2.22
N ALA A 103 -13.04 -56.21 -2.31
CA ALA A 103 -13.05 -57.64 -2.52
C ALA A 103 -12.92 -58.29 -1.15
N GLU A 104 -13.85 -59.19 -0.88
CA GLU A 104 -14.08 -59.89 0.37
C GLU A 104 -12.84 -60.62 0.87
N SER A 105 -12.66 -60.70 2.19
CA SER A 105 -11.92 -61.81 2.79
C SER A 105 -12.77 -62.44 3.87
N ALA A 106 -13.11 -63.69 3.59
CA ALA A 106 -13.82 -64.64 4.42
C ALA A 106 -13.35 -64.65 5.88
N ARG A 107 -14.32 -64.59 6.80
CA ARG A 107 -14.63 -65.65 7.78
C ARG A 107 -15.97 -65.36 8.45
#